data_AF-A0A937B4A2-F1
#
_entry.id   AF-A0A937B4A2-F1
#
_cell.length_a   1.000
_cell.length_b   1.000
_cell.length_c   1.000
_cell.angle_alpha   90.00
_cell.angle_beta   90.00
_cell.angle_gamma   90.00
#
_symmetry.space_group_name_H-M   'P 1'
#
loop_
_entity.id
_entity.type
_entity.pdbx_description
1 polymer ?
#
loop_
_entity_poly.entity_id
_entity_poly.type
_entity_poly.pdbx_seq_one_letter_code
_entity_poly.pdbx_strand_id
1 'polypeptide(L)'
;MDSRYLQDKEELKQVGVDEDRRNFLTAGLVGGAVVAGTLVAGVAHAQQGAQAPQLSEKPWWPHPKWGKDDQAGASNWITPAKVLDAAKLIKDGKIYRIGRVYESGMPKFGERAFTLRIPGGPTGGPFGANKLIYNDEFLATEIGQTGTQFDGLAHIGIQMGKDGDKNEMRYYNGVTEQELGGAYGMRKLGIENVKPFFTRGHLFDLKAHKGAMMEAGQEITVADLRACLQKQNMQEADIKEGDAVFFNTGWGELWMKNNDKFNAGEPGIGMEVAKWCIDKGICLTGGDQWATEVVPNPDKNLAFPVHGELITKHGIFNHENLDFTGLIADRKYQFAYIFSPAPIKGATGSNGGPIAVT
;
A
#
# COMPACT_ATOMS: atom_id res chain seq x y z
N MET A 1 21.17 -15.21 47.27
CA MET A 1 19.91 -14.91 46.55
C MET A 1 19.39 -13.62 47.13
N ASP A 2 19.49 -12.56 46.35
CA ASP A 2 19.33 -11.17 46.77
C ASP A 2 17.84 -10.79 46.81
N SER A 3 17.39 -10.19 47.91
CA SER A 3 15.99 -9.83 48.19
C SER A 3 15.41 -8.79 47.23
N ARG A 4 16.24 -8.24 46.33
CA ARG A 4 15.82 -7.36 45.23
C ARG A 4 15.10 -8.09 44.09
N TYR A 5 15.22 -9.42 43.99
CA TYR A 5 14.59 -10.20 42.91
C TYR A 5 13.11 -10.55 43.18
N LEU A 6 12.61 -10.29 44.39
CA LEU A 6 11.23 -10.61 44.80
C LEU A 6 10.29 -9.40 44.80
N GLN A 7 10.81 -8.16 44.83
CA GLN A 7 9.98 -6.95 44.71
C GLN A 7 9.52 -6.69 43.27
N ASP A 8 10.31 -7.06 42.26
CA ASP A 8 9.95 -6.90 40.85
C ASP A 8 8.77 -7.79 40.40
N LYS A 9 8.44 -8.86 41.16
CA LYS A 9 7.34 -9.77 40.81
C LYS A 9 5.96 -9.30 41.26
N GLU A 10 5.86 -8.37 42.21
CA GLU A 10 4.57 -7.79 42.60
C GLU A 10 4.20 -6.55 41.77
N GLU A 11 5.18 -5.77 41.30
CA GLU A 11 4.92 -4.63 40.39
C GLU A 11 4.49 -5.08 38.99
N LEU A 12 4.89 -6.28 38.55
CA LEU A 12 4.47 -6.85 37.26
C LEU A 12 3.01 -7.39 37.24
N LYS A 13 2.29 -7.37 38.36
CA LYS A 13 0.88 -7.83 38.45
C LYS A 13 -0.16 -6.69 38.38
N GLN A 14 0.26 -5.43 38.29
CA GLN A 14 -0.65 -4.28 38.24
C GLN A 14 -0.64 -3.48 36.93
N VAL A 15 0.01 -3.99 35.88
CA VAL A 15 -0.14 -3.40 34.54
C VAL A 15 -1.39 -3.98 33.90
N GLY A 16 -2.53 -3.34 34.15
CA GLY A 16 -3.77 -3.60 33.43
C GLY A 16 -3.53 -3.51 31.92
N VAL A 17 -4.11 -4.46 31.17
CA VAL A 17 -4.11 -4.42 29.72
C VAL A 17 -4.90 -3.19 29.31
N ASP A 18 -4.17 -2.20 28.81
CA ASP A 18 -4.71 -0.96 28.27
C ASP A 18 -5.67 -1.28 27.11
N GLU A 19 -6.97 -1.04 27.32
CA GLU A 19 -8.04 -1.26 26.33
C GLU A 19 -7.93 -0.31 25.12
N ASP A 20 -7.01 0.65 25.13
CA ASP A 20 -6.78 1.61 24.04
C ASP A 20 -6.12 1.00 22.77
N ARG A 21 -5.62 -0.24 22.84
CA ARG A 21 -4.96 -0.87 21.67
C ARG A 21 -5.91 -1.31 20.56
N ARG A 22 -7.23 -1.21 20.74
CA ARG A 22 -8.24 -1.59 19.73
C ARG A 22 -8.98 -0.40 19.09
N ASN A 23 -8.72 0.84 19.52
CA ASN A 23 -9.52 2.01 19.14
C ASN A 23 -8.85 2.94 18.11
N PHE A 24 -8.12 2.39 17.14
CA PHE A 24 -7.55 3.21 16.06
C PHE A 24 -8.57 3.58 14.96
N LEU A 25 -9.74 2.93 14.92
CA LEU A 25 -10.83 3.27 14.00
C LEU A 25 -11.77 4.38 14.54
N THR A 26 -11.62 4.80 15.79
CA THR A 26 -12.50 5.78 16.45
C THR A 26 -11.90 7.18 16.62
N ALA A 27 -10.59 7.37 16.41
CA ALA A 27 -9.90 8.64 16.67
C ALA A 27 -9.94 9.66 15.50
N GLY A 28 -11.03 9.69 14.72
CA GLY A 28 -11.23 10.67 13.63
C GLY A 28 -12.16 11.85 13.98
N LEU A 29 -12.67 11.94 15.20
CA LEU A 29 -13.61 12.97 15.63
C LEU A 29 -13.27 13.42 17.04
N VAL A 30 -12.86 14.68 17.20
CA VAL A 30 -13.43 15.66 18.16
C VAL A 30 -12.53 16.90 18.14
N GLY A 31 -13.05 17.95 17.51
CA GLY A 31 -12.72 19.34 17.83
C GLY A 31 -14.04 20.07 18.04
N GLY A 32 -14.30 20.54 19.27
CA GLY A 32 -15.42 21.46 19.54
C GLY A 32 -16.13 21.30 20.88
N ALA A 33 -15.67 22.08 21.86
CA ALA A 33 -16.40 22.76 22.94
C ALA A 33 -17.40 21.99 23.85
N VAL A 34 -17.08 22.05 25.15
CA VAL A 34 -17.92 21.72 26.31
C VAL A 34 -19.10 22.69 26.44
N VAL A 35 -20.33 22.17 26.51
CA VAL A 35 -21.47 22.81 27.20
C VAL A 35 -22.24 21.74 27.99
N ALA A 36 -22.48 22.05 29.25
CA ALA A 36 -23.05 21.18 30.26
C ALA A 36 -24.56 20.92 30.12
N GLY A 37 -24.97 19.69 30.46
CA GLY A 37 -26.17 19.39 31.23
C GLY A 37 -27.50 19.24 30.51
N THR A 38 -27.98 18.00 30.36
CA THR A 38 -29.31 17.54 30.83
C THR A 38 -29.48 16.03 30.62
N LEU A 39 -29.99 15.36 31.66
CA LEU A 39 -30.39 13.95 31.68
C LEU A 39 -31.63 13.75 30.79
N VAL A 40 -31.55 12.84 29.81
CA VAL A 40 -32.73 12.32 29.10
C VAL A 40 -32.68 10.78 29.06
N ALA A 41 -33.82 10.20 29.39
CA ALA A 41 -34.07 8.78 29.64
C ALA A 41 -33.68 7.86 28.47
N GLY A 42 -33.19 6.67 28.85
CA GLY A 42 -32.70 5.63 27.94
C GLY A 42 -33.77 5.08 27.02
N VAL A 43 -33.43 5.01 25.74
CA VAL A 43 -34.10 4.19 24.73
C VAL A 43 -33.08 3.16 24.27
N ALA A 44 -33.24 1.91 24.70
CA ALA A 44 -32.40 0.81 24.28
C ALA A 44 -32.55 0.60 22.76
N HIS A 45 -31.58 1.12 22.00
CA HIS A 45 -31.43 0.77 20.59
C HIS A 45 -30.65 -0.55 20.54
N ALA A 46 -31.31 -1.61 20.08
CA ALA A 46 -30.64 -2.83 19.71
C ALA A 46 -29.59 -2.50 18.64
N GLN A 47 -28.29 -2.63 18.97
CA GLN A 47 -27.23 -2.65 17.97
C GLN A 47 -27.48 -3.85 17.07
N GLN A 48 -28.00 -3.60 15.86
CA GLN A 48 -27.83 -4.55 14.76
C GLN A 48 -26.33 -4.65 14.51
N GLY A 49 -25.74 -5.78 14.92
CA GLY A 49 -24.36 -6.10 14.57
C GLY A 49 -24.21 -6.01 13.06
N ALA A 50 -23.18 -5.32 12.59
CA ALA A 50 -22.85 -5.24 11.18
C ALA A 50 -22.86 -6.66 10.59
N GLN A 51 -23.75 -6.91 9.63
CA GLN A 51 -23.75 -8.17 8.91
C GLN A 51 -22.42 -8.26 8.15
N ALA A 52 -21.70 -9.36 8.35
CA ALA A 52 -20.55 -9.69 7.54
C ALA A 52 -20.94 -9.57 6.06
N PRO A 53 -20.07 -8.99 5.20
CA PRO A 53 -20.37 -8.83 3.79
C PRO A 53 -20.81 -10.18 3.21
N GLN A 54 -22.06 -10.24 2.73
CA GLN A 54 -22.57 -11.45 2.10
C GLN A 54 -21.70 -11.77 0.88
N LEU A 55 -21.16 -12.99 0.88
CA LEU A 55 -20.49 -13.60 -0.27
C LEU A 55 -21.35 -13.38 -1.52
N SER A 56 -20.76 -12.87 -2.59
CA SER A 56 -21.32 -13.09 -3.93
C SER A 56 -21.58 -14.59 -4.10
N GLU A 57 -22.67 -14.96 -4.76
CA GLU A 57 -23.09 -16.37 -4.91
C GLU A 57 -22.01 -17.28 -5.54
N LYS A 58 -20.94 -16.71 -6.12
CA LYS A 58 -19.72 -17.42 -6.52
C LYS A 58 -18.49 -16.85 -5.81
N PRO A 59 -17.56 -17.71 -5.34
CA PRO A 59 -16.26 -17.25 -4.83
C PRO A 59 -15.45 -16.58 -5.95
N TRP A 60 -14.64 -15.57 -5.63
CA TRP A 60 -13.73 -14.92 -6.59
C TRP A 60 -12.54 -15.80 -7.01
N TRP A 61 -12.40 -16.97 -6.39
CA TRP A 61 -11.31 -17.92 -6.59
C TRP A 61 -11.83 -19.28 -7.10
N PRO A 62 -10.98 -20.08 -7.78
CA PRO A 62 -9.63 -19.73 -8.23
C PRO A 62 -9.64 -18.70 -9.36
N HIS A 63 -8.52 -18.01 -9.58
CA HIS A 63 -8.43 -17.00 -10.64
C HIS A 63 -8.72 -17.63 -12.02
N PRO A 64 -9.69 -17.12 -12.79
CA PRO A 64 -10.20 -17.81 -13.97
C PRO A 64 -9.16 -17.94 -15.09
N LYS A 65 -8.18 -17.04 -15.15
CA LYS A 65 -7.14 -17.02 -16.19
C LYS A 65 -5.85 -17.74 -15.80
N TRP A 66 -5.46 -17.68 -14.52
CA TRP A 66 -4.14 -18.15 -14.05
C TRP A 66 -4.22 -19.45 -13.25
N GLY A 67 -5.42 -19.86 -12.86
CA GLY A 67 -5.67 -21.14 -12.22
C GLY A 67 -5.41 -21.13 -10.70
N LYS A 68 -5.76 -22.25 -10.07
CA LYS A 68 -5.79 -22.43 -8.61
C LYS A 68 -4.42 -22.40 -7.92
N ASP A 69 -3.34 -22.63 -8.68
CA ASP A 69 -1.98 -22.72 -8.15
C ASP A 69 -1.22 -21.40 -8.32
N ASP A 70 -1.85 -20.37 -8.90
CA ASP A 70 -1.24 -19.07 -9.10
C ASP A 70 -0.96 -18.34 -7.78
N GLN A 71 0.25 -17.79 -7.69
CA GLN A 71 0.73 -16.94 -6.60
C GLN A 71 1.38 -15.65 -7.12
N ALA A 72 1.41 -15.44 -8.44
CA ALA A 72 2.04 -14.29 -9.07
C ALA A 72 1.03 -13.15 -9.36
N GLY A 73 -0.28 -13.44 -9.36
CA GLY A 73 -1.32 -12.45 -9.60
C GLY A 73 -1.11 -11.69 -10.89
N ALA A 74 -1.39 -10.39 -10.88
CA ALA A 74 -1.33 -9.57 -12.09
C ALA A 74 0.08 -9.34 -12.65
N SER A 75 1.14 -9.78 -11.95
CA SER A 75 2.50 -9.81 -12.51
C SER A 75 2.62 -10.86 -13.62
N ASN A 76 1.66 -11.79 -13.72
CA ASN A 76 1.53 -12.70 -14.86
C ASN A 76 1.32 -11.99 -16.21
N TRP A 77 0.83 -10.74 -16.21
CA TRP A 77 0.71 -9.95 -17.42
C TRP A 77 2.08 -9.51 -18.00
N ILE A 78 3.15 -9.57 -17.20
CA ILE A 78 4.50 -9.18 -17.62
C ILE A 78 5.12 -10.31 -18.46
N THR A 79 4.71 -10.33 -19.73
CA THR A 79 5.19 -11.26 -20.76
C THR A 79 6.30 -10.61 -21.61
N PRO A 80 7.09 -11.38 -22.37
CA PRO A 80 8.06 -10.82 -23.30
C PRO A 80 7.44 -9.79 -24.28
N ALA A 81 6.22 -10.04 -24.76
CA ALA A 81 5.50 -9.11 -25.62
C ALA A 81 5.15 -7.80 -24.91
N LYS A 82 4.77 -7.86 -23.62
CA LYS A 82 4.50 -6.67 -22.81
C LYS A 82 5.77 -5.85 -22.58
N VAL A 83 6.89 -6.51 -22.27
CA VAL A 83 8.20 -5.86 -22.10
C VAL A 83 8.60 -5.12 -23.37
N LEU A 84 8.50 -5.78 -24.54
CA LEU A 84 8.81 -5.16 -25.82
C LEU A 84 7.86 -4.00 -26.18
N ASP A 85 6.59 -4.05 -25.76
CA ASP A 85 5.67 -2.92 -25.96
C ASP A 85 6.05 -1.72 -25.09
N ALA A 86 6.35 -1.95 -23.81
CA ALA A 86 6.78 -0.91 -22.88
C ALA A 86 8.11 -0.28 -23.32
N ALA A 87 9.05 -1.07 -23.85
CA ALA A 87 10.34 -0.59 -24.35
C ALA A 87 10.19 0.45 -25.48
N LYS A 88 9.09 0.42 -26.24
CA LYS A 88 8.82 1.44 -27.28
C LYS A 88 8.61 2.83 -26.71
N LEU A 89 8.30 2.97 -25.42
CA LEU A 89 8.14 4.28 -24.75
C LEU A 89 9.48 4.97 -24.50
N ILE A 90 10.59 4.24 -24.53
CA ILE A 90 11.93 4.79 -24.31
C ILE A 90 12.38 5.50 -25.58
N LYS A 91 12.29 6.83 -25.58
CA LYS A 91 12.60 7.71 -26.72
C LYS A 91 13.78 8.62 -26.42
N ASP A 92 13.78 9.27 -25.25
CA ASP A 92 14.85 10.19 -24.86
C ASP A 92 15.84 9.58 -23.86
N GLY A 93 15.55 8.39 -23.33
CA GLY A 93 16.41 7.66 -22.41
C GLY A 93 16.50 8.30 -21.03
N LYS A 94 15.62 9.26 -20.71
CA LYS A 94 15.61 9.87 -19.38
C LYS A 94 15.09 8.88 -18.36
N ILE A 95 15.78 8.79 -17.23
CA ILE A 95 15.43 7.95 -16.10
C ILE A 95 14.97 8.85 -14.96
N TYR A 96 13.76 8.60 -14.48
CA TYR A 96 13.17 9.28 -13.34
C TYR A 96 13.11 8.29 -12.19
N ARG A 97 13.73 8.64 -11.05
CA ARG A 97 13.45 7.95 -9.81
C ARG A 97 12.08 8.39 -9.33
N ILE A 98 11.17 7.44 -9.20
CA ILE A 98 9.80 7.70 -8.73
C ILE A 98 9.56 7.13 -7.32
N GLY A 99 10.59 6.51 -6.73
CA GLY A 99 10.63 6.17 -5.31
C GLY A 99 11.29 7.26 -4.48
N ARG A 100 10.82 7.42 -3.25
CA ARG A 100 11.33 8.36 -2.26
C ARG A 100 12.53 7.80 -1.52
N VAL A 101 13.30 8.70 -0.91
CA VAL A 101 14.36 8.32 0.02
C VAL A 101 13.72 7.75 1.28
N TYR A 102 14.26 6.63 1.76
CA TYR A 102 13.83 6.04 3.02
C TYR A 102 14.68 6.62 4.15
N GLU A 103 14.01 7.20 5.13
CA GLU A 103 14.65 7.80 6.29
C GLU A 103 13.73 7.73 7.50
N SER A 104 14.30 7.76 8.71
CA SER A 104 13.51 7.60 9.94
C SER A 104 12.37 8.62 10.07
N GLY A 105 12.57 9.84 9.54
CA GLY A 105 11.62 10.94 9.63
C GLY A 105 10.42 10.85 8.67
N MET A 106 10.43 9.93 7.71
CA MET A 106 9.35 9.84 6.72
C MET A 106 7.99 9.51 7.37
N PRO A 107 6.86 9.92 6.78
CA PRO A 107 5.55 9.55 7.28
C PRO A 107 5.39 8.03 7.21
N LYS A 108 4.72 7.50 8.23
CA LYS A 108 4.51 6.06 8.42
C LYS A 108 3.10 5.87 8.96
N PHE A 109 2.44 4.80 8.54
CA PHE A 109 1.14 4.43 9.07
C PHE A 109 1.31 3.87 10.49
N GLY A 110 0.67 4.51 11.47
CA GLY A 110 0.79 4.14 12.88
C GLY A 110 2.26 4.13 13.36
N GLU A 111 2.59 3.14 14.19
CA GLU A 111 3.90 3.02 14.86
C GLU A 111 4.93 2.21 14.07
N ARG A 112 4.78 2.08 12.73
CA ARG A 112 5.78 1.40 11.89
C ARG A 112 7.15 2.05 12.03
N ALA A 113 8.21 1.25 11.88
CA ALA A 113 9.59 1.64 12.13
C ALA A 113 10.42 1.73 10.84
N PHE A 114 11.37 2.65 10.82
CA PHE A 114 12.49 2.63 9.88
C PHE A 114 13.77 2.99 10.63
N THR A 115 14.44 1.99 11.18
CA THR A 115 15.62 2.19 12.03
C THR A 115 16.83 1.57 11.36
N LEU A 116 17.68 2.43 10.80
CA LEU A 116 18.99 2.06 10.29
C LEU A 116 20.04 2.27 11.39
N ARG A 117 20.86 1.25 11.64
CA ARG A 117 21.96 1.31 12.59
C ARG A 117 23.23 0.78 11.95
N ILE A 118 24.27 1.61 11.92
CA ILE A 118 25.63 1.17 11.62
C ILE A 118 26.29 0.85 12.97
N PRO A 119 26.70 -0.41 13.22
CA PRO A 119 27.21 -0.82 14.53
C PRO A 119 28.59 -0.23 14.87
N GLY A 120 29.35 0.23 13.87
CA GLY A 120 30.62 0.95 14.05
C GLY A 120 31.05 1.68 12.77
N GLY A 121 31.81 2.77 12.90
CA GLY A 121 32.34 3.56 11.77
C GLY A 121 33.87 3.65 11.80
N PRO A 122 34.61 2.74 11.13
CA PRO A 122 34.11 1.66 10.27
C PRO A 122 33.52 0.49 11.06
N THR A 123 32.72 -0.34 10.41
CA THR A 123 32.18 -1.57 11.03
C THR A 123 33.28 -2.60 11.20
N GLY A 124 34.25 -2.63 10.29
CA GLY A 124 35.41 -3.50 10.39
C GLY A 124 36.66 -2.93 9.73
N GLY A 125 37.81 -3.46 10.16
CA GLY A 125 39.13 -3.19 9.60
C GLY A 125 40.00 -2.31 10.52
N PRO A 126 41.19 -1.88 10.03
CA PRO A 126 41.76 -2.18 8.72
C PRO A 126 42.20 -3.66 8.58
N PHE A 127 41.99 -4.24 7.40
CA PHE A 127 42.42 -5.60 7.04
C PHE A 127 43.48 -5.59 5.93
N GLY A 128 44.45 -6.51 6.04
CA GLY A 128 45.51 -6.69 5.04
C GLY A 128 46.52 -5.54 4.95
N ALA A 129 47.58 -5.74 4.15
CA ALA A 129 48.58 -4.70 3.89
C ALA A 129 47.99 -3.48 3.14
N ASN A 130 46.88 -3.68 2.42
CA ASN A 130 46.12 -2.65 1.73
C ASN A 130 45.16 -1.85 2.65
N LYS A 131 45.10 -2.17 3.95
CA LYS A 131 44.32 -1.44 4.97
C LYS A 131 42.83 -1.27 4.62
N LEU A 132 42.18 -2.33 4.12
CA LEU A 132 40.76 -2.30 3.77
C LEU A 132 39.88 -2.11 5.01
N ILE A 133 38.90 -1.21 4.93
CA ILE A 133 37.86 -0.99 5.93
C ILE A 133 36.48 -1.11 5.26
N TYR A 134 35.43 -1.43 6.02
CA TYR A 134 34.05 -1.50 5.51
C TYR A 134 33.03 -1.01 6.55
N ASN A 135 31.81 -0.72 6.09
CA ASN A 135 30.64 -0.43 6.92
C ASN A 135 29.54 -1.42 6.55
N ASP A 136 28.83 -1.94 7.54
CA ASP A 136 27.58 -2.69 7.35
C ASP A 136 26.45 -1.96 8.09
N GLU A 137 25.22 -2.13 7.63
CA GLU A 137 24.04 -1.64 8.32
C GLU A 137 23.15 -2.79 8.81
N PHE A 138 22.49 -2.55 9.94
CA PHE A 138 21.31 -3.28 10.36
C PHE A 138 20.08 -2.40 10.12
N LEU A 139 19.06 -2.95 9.47
CA LEU A 139 17.79 -2.29 9.23
C LEU A 139 16.66 -3.06 9.89
N ALA A 140 15.95 -2.42 10.83
CA ALA A 140 14.67 -2.90 11.36
C ALA A 140 13.53 -2.05 10.80
N THR A 141 12.62 -2.68 10.07
CA THR A 141 11.48 -2.02 9.42
C THR A 141 10.43 -3.03 8.95
N GLU A 142 9.19 -2.58 8.79
CA GLU A 142 8.17 -3.25 7.99
C GLU A 142 8.51 -3.09 6.51
N ILE A 143 9.37 -3.99 6.02
CA ILE A 143 10.03 -3.95 4.72
C ILE A 143 9.16 -3.61 3.53
N GLY A 144 7.87 -3.97 3.53
CA GLY A 144 6.96 -3.72 2.41
C GLY A 144 5.91 -2.66 2.69
N GLN A 145 5.94 -2.00 3.85
CA GLN A 145 4.86 -1.15 4.34
C GLN A 145 5.39 0.17 4.94
N THR A 146 6.55 0.61 4.48
CA THR A 146 7.21 1.82 4.96
C THR A 146 7.90 2.52 3.80
N GLY A 147 7.87 3.85 3.76
CA GLY A 147 8.46 4.61 2.65
C GLY A 147 7.62 4.52 1.38
N THR A 148 8.26 4.65 0.22
CA THR A 148 7.67 4.14 -1.04
C THR A 148 7.48 2.63 -0.88
N GLN A 149 6.24 2.15 -0.93
CA GLN A 149 5.96 0.78 -0.50
C GLN A 149 5.15 0.03 -1.55
N PHE A 150 5.43 -1.27 -1.70
CA PHE A 150 4.74 -2.15 -2.62
C PHE A 150 4.01 -3.25 -1.85
N ASP A 151 2.71 -3.35 -2.06
CA ASP A 151 1.86 -4.33 -1.39
C ASP A 151 1.76 -5.60 -2.23
N GLY A 152 2.21 -6.72 -1.66
CA GLY A 152 2.09 -8.05 -2.26
C GLY A 152 0.74 -8.71 -1.93
N LEU A 153 0.52 -9.88 -2.52
CA LEU A 153 -0.76 -10.59 -2.46
C LEU A 153 -1.09 -11.18 -1.08
N ALA A 154 -0.10 -11.28 -0.20
CA ALA A 154 -0.26 -11.68 1.20
C ALA A 154 -0.54 -10.49 2.14
N HIS A 155 -0.52 -9.24 1.65
CA HIS A 155 -0.65 -8.06 2.51
C HIS A 155 -2.08 -7.90 3.07
N ILE A 156 -3.09 -8.04 2.22
CA ILE A 156 -4.50 -7.79 2.55
C ILE A 156 -5.34 -9.04 2.34
N GLY A 157 -6.11 -9.40 3.37
CA GLY A 157 -7.08 -10.48 3.37
C GLY A 157 -8.46 -9.99 3.80
N ILE A 158 -9.48 -10.80 3.52
CA ILE A 158 -10.87 -10.51 3.89
C ILE A 158 -11.37 -11.64 4.80
N GLN A 159 -11.93 -11.27 5.96
CA GLN A 159 -12.66 -12.18 6.84
C GLN A 159 -14.05 -12.42 6.26
N MET A 160 -14.34 -13.66 5.85
CA MET A 160 -15.62 -14.04 5.22
C MET A 160 -16.59 -14.74 6.19
N GLY A 161 -16.05 -15.34 7.25
CA GLY A 161 -16.81 -16.05 8.28
C GLY A 161 -16.71 -15.37 9.63
N LYS A 162 -16.72 -16.16 10.71
CA LYS A 162 -16.62 -15.64 12.08
C LYS A 162 -15.28 -14.94 12.32
N ASP A 163 -15.32 -13.78 12.95
CA ASP A 163 -14.13 -13.03 13.36
C ASP A 163 -13.12 -13.91 14.09
N GLY A 164 -11.87 -13.84 13.64
CA GLY A 164 -10.74 -14.59 14.20
C GLY A 164 -10.61 -16.02 13.69
N ASP A 165 -11.54 -16.53 12.89
CA ASP A 165 -11.40 -17.82 12.25
C ASP A 165 -10.47 -17.74 11.03
N LYS A 166 -9.24 -18.21 11.21
CA LYS A 166 -8.20 -18.27 10.17
C LYS A 166 -8.57 -19.14 8.97
N ASN A 167 -9.49 -20.08 9.13
CA ASN A 167 -10.01 -20.87 8.02
C ASN A 167 -11.06 -20.12 7.21
N GLU A 168 -11.46 -18.91 7.63
CA GLU A 168 -12.44 -18.05 6.95
C GLU A 168 -11.88 -16.66 6.61
N MET A 169 -10.61 -16.42 6.92
CA MET A 169 -9.82 -15.33 6.34
C MET A 169 -9.31 -15.78 4.97
N ARG A 170 -9.59 -15.01 3.92
CA ARG A 170 -9.22 -15.32 2.54
C ARG A 170 -8.31 -14.26 1.95
N TYR A 171 -7.28 -14.73 1.25
CA TYR A 171 -6.35 -13.91 0.48
C TYR A 171 -6.56 -14.18 -1.02
N TYR A 172 -5.66 -13.64 -1.84
CA TYR A 172 -5.64 -13.90 -3.27
C TYR A 172 -5.74 -15.39 -3.59
N ASN A 173 -6.52 -15.71 -4.63
CA ASN A 173 -6.79 -17.07 -5.10
C ASN A 173 -7.44 -18.00 -4.07
N GLY A 174 -8.04 -17.44 -3.01
CA GLY A 174 -8.76 -18.19 -1.98
C GLY A 174 -7.86 -18.85 -0.93
N VAL A 175 -6.57 -18.53 -0.92
CA VAL A 175 -5.64 -19.01 0.11
C VAL A 175 -6.13 -18.57 1.48
N THR A 176 -6.19 -19.51 2.42
CA THR A 176 -6.63 -19.21 3.79
C THR A 176 -5.49 -18.68 4.66
N GLU A 177 -5.78 -17.91 5.70
CA GLU A 177 -4.77 -17.51 6.70
C GLU A 177 -4.09 -18.74 7.34
N GLN A 178 -4.84 -19.83 7.52
CA GLN A 178 -4.29 -21.08 8.06
C GLN A 178 -3.21 -21.70 7.15
N GLU A 179 -3.36 -21.60 5.83
CA GLU A 179 -2.34 -22.03 4.87
C GLU A 179 -1.20 -21.02 4.72
N LEU A 180 -1.54 -19.73 4.72
CA LEU A 180 -0.65 -18.60 4.46
C LEU A 180 0.32 -18.35 5.62
N GLY A 181 -0.21 -18.16 6.84
CA GLY A 181 0.49 -17.50 7.93
C GLY A 181 1.59 -18.34 8.58
N GLY A 182 2.79 -17.77 8.73
CA GLY A 182 3.94 -18.42 9.37
C GLY A 182 4.76 -17.46 10.22
N ALA A 183 5.35 -17.96 11.32
CA ALA A 183 6.11 -17.14 12.27
C ALA A 183 7.43 -16.58 11.70
N TYR A 184 7.92 -17.14 10.59
CA TYR A 184 9.17 -16.77 9.92
C TYR A 184 8.92 -16.39 8.45
N GLY A 185 7.77 -15.76 8.19
CA GLY A 185 7.31 -15.38 6.85
C GLY A 185 6.10 -16.19 6.38
N MET A 186 5.43 -15.67 5.36
CA MET A 186 4.29 -16.30 4.72
C MET A 186 4.72 -17.54 3.92
N ARG A 187 3.93 -18.62 4.00
CA ARG A 187 4.20 -19.89 3.32
C ARG A 187 3.73 -19.91 1.86
N LYS A 188 2.78 -19.04 1.53
CA LYS A 188 2.23 -18.81 0.19
C LYS A 188 2.17 -17.30 -0.05
N LEU A 189 2.02 -16.88 -1.30
CA LEU A 189 1.81 -15.48 -1.70
C LEU A 189 2.90 -14.50 -1.23
N GLY A 190 4.05 -15.02 -0.79
CA GLY A 190 5.21 -14.21 -0.47
C GLY A 190 5.73 -13.50 -1.71
N ILE A 191 6.33 -12.33 -1.50
CA ILE A 191 6.77 -11.44 -2.59
C ILE A 191 7.73 -12.11 -3.58
N GLU A 192 8.44 -13.15 -3.18
CA GLU A 192 9.33 -13.93 -4.04
C GLU A 192 8.61 -14.60 -5.23
N ASN A 193 7.28 -14.72 -5.19
CA ASN A 193 6.47 -15.27 -6.28
C ASN A 193 6.04 -14.18 -7.30
N VAL A 194 6.23 -12.90 -6.98
CA VAL A 194 5.87 -11.79 -7.85
C VAL A 194 6.96 -11.57 -8.88
N LYS A 195 6.57 -11.49 -10.17
CA LYS A 195 7.52 -11.26 -11.26
C LYS A 195 7.96 -9.79 -11.28
N PRO A 196 9.19 -9.49 -11.74
CA PRO A 196 9.60 -8.11 -11.99
C PRO A 196 8.66 -7.41 -12.96
N PHE A 197 8.39 -6.13 -12.71
CA PHE A 197 7.60 -5.27 -13.58
C PHE A 197 8.50 -4.54 -14.56
N PHE A 198 8.21 -4.72 -15.84
CA PHE A 198 8.65 -3.85 -16.92
C PHE A 198 7.44 -3.69 -17.84
N THR A 199 6.66 -2.63 -17.62
CA THR A 199 5.39 -2.40 -18.31
C THR A 199 5.16 -0.92 -18.58
N ARG A 200 4.12 -0.59 -19.35
CA ARG A 200 3.70 0.78 -19.57
C ARG A 200 3.02 1.31 -18.29
N GLY A 201 3.48 2.46 -17.81
CA GLY A 201 2.81 3.25 -16.78
C GLY A 201 2.04 4.41 -17.41
N HIS A 202 0.85 4.70 -16.87
CA HIS A 202 0.05 5.87 -17.20
C HIS A 202 -0.17 6.71 -15.94
N LEU A 203 0.33 7.94 -15.93
CA LEU A 203 0.19 8.87 -14.82
C LEU A 203 -0.95 9.85 -15.08
N PHE A 204 -1.94 9.85 -14.20
CA PHE A 204 -3.02 10.83 -14.17
C PHE A 204 -2.64 11.98 -13.22
N ASP A 205 -2.46 13.18 -13.76
CA ASP A 205 -2.15 14.37 -12.96
C ASP A 205 -3.42 15.03 -12.41
N LEU A 206 -3.98 14.41 -11.37
CA LEU A 206 -5.21 14.84 -10.69
C LEU A 206 -5.04 16.22 -10.07
N LYS A 207 -3.87 16.51 -9.50
CA LYS A 207 -3.55 17.84 -8.96
C LYS A 207 -3.70 18.93 -10.03
N ALA A 208 -3.09 18.76 -11.20
CA ALA A 208 -3.23 19.72 -12.29
C ALA A 208 -4.67 19.76 -12.84
N HIS A 209 -5.37 18.63 -12.85
CA HIS A 209 -6.76 18.58 -13.28
C HIS A 209 -7.70 19.36 -12.34
N LYS A 210 -7.58 19.16 -11.03
CA LYS A 210 -8.36 19.84 -9.98
C LYS A 210 -7.90 21.28 -9.73
N GLY A 211 -6.70 21.65 -10.19
CA GLY A 211 -6.11 22.98 -10.06
C GLY A 211 -5.41 23.25 -8.73
N ALA A 212 -5.43 22.29 -7.81
CA ALA A 212 -4.79 22.34 -6.50
C ALA A 212 -4.52 20.92 -5.98
N MET A 213 -3.75 20.82 -4.90
CA MET A 213 -3.68 19.58 -4.12
C MET A 213 -5.08 19.18 -3.67
N MET A 214 -5.43 17.91 -3.85
CA MET A 214 -6.70 17.37 -3.38
C MET A 214 -6.72 17.28 -1.83
N GLU A 215 -7.91 17.30 -1.25
CA GLU A 215 -8.09 17.19 0.21
C GLU A 215 -8.39 15.76 0.65
N ALA A 216 -8.14 15.45 1.93
CA ALA A 216 -8.49 14.17 2.52
C ALA A 216 -9.98 13.84 2.33
N GLY A 217 -10.28 12.59 2.00
CA GLY A 217 -11.65 12.13 1.74
C GLY A 217 -12.20 12.53 0.36
N GLN A 218 -11.42 13.20 -0.50
CA GLN A 218 -11.83 13.43 -1.89
C GLN A 218 -11.62 12.19 -2.75
N GLU A 219 -12.72 11.63 -3.24
CA GLU A 219 -12.72 10.46 -4.13
C GLU A 219 -12.38 10.86 -5.57
N ILE A 220 -11.48 10.09 -6.20
CA ILE A 220 -11.16 10.15 -7.63
C ILE A 220 -12.18 9.31 -8.40
N THR A 221 -12.81 9.91 -9.39
CA THR A 221 -13.83 9.26 -10.24
C THR A 221 -13.28 8.88 -11.61
N VAL A 222 -13.98 7.99 -12.34
CA VAL A 222 -13.63 7.68 -13.75
C VAL A 222 -13.75 8.92 -14.64
N ALA A 223 -14.66 9.85 -14.31
CA ALA A 223 -14.77 11.13 -14.99
C ALA A 223 -13.51 11.99 -14.84
N ASP A 224 -12.90 11.99 -13.65
CA ASP A 224 -11.64 12.69 -13.40
C ASP A 224 -10.50 12.08 -14.22
N LEU A 225 -10.42 10.74 -14.31
CA LEU A 225 -9.43 10.05 -15.13
C LEU A 225 -9.56 10.45 -16.60
N ARG A 226 -10.78 10.47 -17.15
CA ARG A 226 -11.04 10.88 -18.54
C ARG A 226 -10.70 12.34 -18.80
N ALA A 227 -10.97 13.21 -17.84
CA ALA A 227 -10.59 14.62 -17.95
C ALA A 227 -9.07 14.81 -17.89
N CYS A 228 -8.36 14.00 -17.10
CA CYS A 228 -6.90 13.95 -17.08
C CYS A 228 -6.35 13.48 -18.44
N LEU A 229 -6.89 12.37 -19.00
CA LEU A 229 -6.50 11.89 -20.34
C LEU A 229 -6.61 13.00 -21.39
N GLN A 230 -7.73 13.73 -21.40
CA GLN A 230 -7.93 14.85 -22.31
C GLN A 230 -6.88 15.96 -22.10
N LYS A 231 -6.66 16.41 -20.86
CA LYS A 231 -5.67 17.47 -20.54
C LYS A 231 -4.23 17.06 -20.85
N GLN A 232 -3.93 15.77 -20.73
CA GLN A 232 -2.59 15.20 -20.91
C GLN A 232 -2.35 14.69 -22.34
N ASN A 233 -3.33 14.84 -23.25
CA ASN A 233 -3.30 14.35 -24.62
C ASN A 233 -3.04 12.84 -24.73
N MET A 234 -3.61 12.06 -23.81
CA MET A 234 -3.58 10.60 -23.81
C MET A 234 -4.94 10.04 -24.26
N GLN A 235 -4.95 8.81 -24.81
CA GLN A 235 -6.18 8.13 -25.18
C GLN A 235 -6.46 6.96 -24.25
N GLU A 236 -7.71 6.80 -23.80
CA GLU A 236 -8.10 5.68 -22.92
C GLU A 236 -7.89 4.30 -23.59
N ALA A 237 -7.88 4.27 -24.92
CA ALA A 237 -7.62 3.05 -25.71
C ALA A 237 -6.13 2.62 -25.70
N ASP A 238 -5.21 3.50 -25.29
CA ASP A 238 -3.80 3.16 -25.14
C ASP A 238 -3.51 2.40 -23.84
N ILE A 239 -4.48 2.37 -22.92
CA ILE A 239 -4.40 1.64 -21.65
C ILE A 239 -4.83 0.19 -21.91
N LYS A 240 -3.88 -0.73 -21.77
CA LYS A 240 -4.04 -2.14 -22.16
C LYS A 240 -3.83 -3.07 -20.96
N GLU A 241 -4.32 -4.29 -21.08
CA GLU A 241 -4.11 -5.34 -20.07
C GLU A 241 -2.63 -5.46 -19.71
N GLY A 242 -2.31 -5.46 -18.42
CA GLY A 242 -0.95 -5.52 -17.89
C GLY A 242 -0.23 -4.19 -17.75
N ASP A 243 -0.88 -3.06 -18.06
CA ASP A 243 -0.33 -1.73 -17.79
C ASP A 243 -0.50 -1.38 -16.30
N ALA A 244 0.29 -0.42 -15.84
CA ALA A 244 0.18 0.18 -14.52
C ALA A 244 -0.45 1.59 -14.62
N VAL A 245 -1.20 1.99 -13.60
CA VAL A 245 -1.80 3.33 -13.51
C VAL A 245 -1.38 4.03 -12.22
N PHE A 246 -1.13 5.33 -12.32
CA PHE A 246 -0.59 6.14 -11.23
C PHE A 246 -1.41 7.41 -11.05
N PHE A 247 -1.63 7.82 -9.80
CA PHE A 247 -2.42 8.99 -9.46
C PHE A 247 -1.55 10.02 -8.74
N ASN A 248 -1.35 11.19 -9.37
CA ASN A 248 -0.74 12.33 -8.70
C ASN A 248 -1.81 13.26 -8.16
N THR A 249 -2.06 13.20 -6.85
CA THR A 249 -3.07 14.02 -6.17
C THR A 249 -2.51 15.31 -5.58
N GLY A 250 -1.17 15.41 -5.52
CA GLY A 250 -0.44 16.49 -4.86
C GLY A 250 -0.15 16.22 -3.39
N TRP A 251 -0.67 15.12 -2.82
CA TRP A 251 -0.42 14.74 -1.43
C TRP A 251 1.06 14.53 -1.13
N GLY A 252 1.82 14.09 -2.14
CA GLY A 252 3.26 13.89 -2.06
C GLY A 252 4.06 15.16 -1.72
N GLU A 253 3.46 16.36 -1.81
CA GLU A 253 4.07 17.63 -1.40
C GLU A 253 4.18 17.79 0.12
N LEU A 254 3.37 17.03 0.88
CA LEU A 254 3.38 17.02 2.35
C LEU A 254 4.50 16.14 2.91
N TRP A 255 5.03 15.20 2.12
CA TRP A 255 6.08 14.27 2.53
C TRP A 255 7.28 15.00 3.14
N MET A 256 7.66 14.63 4.38
CA MET A 256 8.75 15.25 5.14
C MET A 256 8.56 16.74 5.49
N LYS A 257 7.43 17.35 5.11
CA LYS A 257 7.10 18.76 5.39
C LYS A 257 5.96 18.90 6.38
N ASN A 258 4.95 18.04 6.30
CA ASN A 258 3.81 17.98 7.19
C ASN A 258 3.26 16.55 7.26
N ASN A 259 3.98 15.68 7.97
CA ASN A 259 3.63 14.27 8.11
C ASN A 259 2.32 14.07 8.88
N ASP A 260 1.98 14.98 9.80
CA ASP A 260 0.71 14.94 10.54
C ASP A 260 -0.47 15.06 9.57
N LYS A 261 -0.44 16.04 8.65
CA LYS A 261 -1.46 16.15 7.60
C LYS A 261 -1.41 14.95 6.66
N PHE A 262 -0.21 14.50 6.26
CA PHE A 262 -0.06 13.36 5.35
C PHE A 262 -0.74 12.10 5.90
N ASN A 263 -0.64 11.85 7.20
CA ASN A 263 -1.18 10.67 7.89
C ASN A 263 -2.62 10.84 8.40
N ALA A 264 -3.23 12.03 8.33
CA ALA A 264 -4.57 12.29 8.87
C ALA A 264 -5.72 11.80 7.96
N GLY A 265 -5.40 11.21 6.82
CA GLY A 265 -6.31 10.84 5.73
C GLY A 265 -5.64 11.08 4.39
N GLU A 266 -6.38 10.94 3.30
CA GLU A 266 -5.91 11.26 1.95
C GLU A 266 -7.05 11.30 0.92
N PRO A 267 -6.89 12.04 -0.20
CA PRO A 267 -7.66 11.78 -1.40
C PRO A 267 -7.34 10.38 -1.93
N GLY A 268 -8.13 9.84 -2.87
CA GLY A 268 -7.75 8.59 -3.53
C GLY A 268 -8.86 7.98 -4.37
N ILE A 269 -8.59 6.84 -4.99
CA ILE A 269 -9.59 6.12 -5.78
C ILE A 269 -10.65 5.46 -4.90
N GLY A 270 -11.87 5.31 -5.43
CA GLY A 270 -12.87 4.45 -4.83
C GLY A 270 -13.29 3.30 -5.74
N MET A 271 -14.39 2.64 -5.40
CA MET A 271 -14.81 1.38 -6.05
C MET A 271 -15.16 1.54 -7.53
N GLU A 272 -15.57 2.74 -7.98
CA GLU A 272 -15.81 3.00 -9.41
C GLU A 272 -14.52 2.85 -10.23
N VAL A 273 -13.44 3.51 -9.78
CA VAL A 273 -12.13 3.43 -10.45
C VAL A 273 -11.50 2.06 -10.26
N ALA A 274 -11.69 1.41 -9.10
CA ALA A 274 -11.23 0.03 -8.89
C ALA A 274 -11.81 -0.92 -9.94
N LYS A 275 -13.13 -0.85 -10.19
CA LYS A 275 -13.80 -1.64 -11.24
C LYS A 275 -13.27 -1.31 -12.64
N TRP A 276 -13.04 -0.04 -12.93
CA TRP A 276 -12.43 0.37 -14.19
C TRP A 276 -11.02 -0.22 -14.37
N CYS A 277 -10.20 -0.27 -13.31
CA CYS A 277 -8.88 -0.92 -13.35
C CYS A 277 -8.99 -2.42 -13.63
N ILE A 278 -9.96 -3.10 -13.00
CA ILE A 278 -10.24 -4.53 -13.22
C ILE A 278 -10.64 -4.78 -14.68
N ASP A 279 -11.58 -4.01 -15.21
CA ASP A 279 -12.08 -4.15 -16.59
C ASP A 279 -10.98 -3.90 -17.63
N LYS A 280 -10.03 -3.01 -17.33
CA LYS A 280 -8.86 -2.75 -18.19
C LYS A 280 -7.74 -3.79 -18.05
N GLY A 281 -7.84 -4.68 -17.07
CA GLY A 281 -6.78 -5.66 -16.76
C GLY A 281 -5.50 -5.00 -16.25
N ILE A 282 -5.61 -3.90 -15.49
CA ILE A 282 -4.47 -3.21 -14.89
C ILE A 282 -3.71 -4.17 -13.98
N CYS A 283 -2.37 -4.15 -14.04
CA CYS A 283 -1.56 -5.00 -13.16
C CYS A 283 -1.21 -4.36 -11.82
N LEU A 284 -1.19 -3.04 -11.77
CA LEU A 284 -0.72 -2.28 -10.62
C LEU A 284 -1.36 -0.89 -10.60
N THR A 285 -1.87 -0.50 -9.43
CA THR A 285 -2.19 0.89 -9.10
C THR A 285 -1.08 1.50 -8.27
N GLY A 286 -0.90 2.81 -8.34
CA GLY A 286 -0.04 3.52 -7.40
C GLY A 286 -0.38 4.98 -7.26
N GLY A 287 0.12 5.60 -6.20
CA GLY A 287 -0.22 6.97 -5.85
C GLY A 287 0.91 7.69 -5.12
N ASP A 288 0.76 9.01 -4.99
CA ASP A 288 1.62 9.84 -4.16
C ASP A 288 1.17 9.90 -2.69
N GLN A 289 0.12 9.13 -2.35
CA GLN A 289 -0.45 8.97 -1.00
C GLN A 289 -0.15 7.57 -0.42
N TRP A 290 -0.53 7.35 0.84
CA TRP A 290 -0.17 6.16 1.64
C TRP A 290 -1.18 5.01 1.61
N ALA A 291 -2.36 5.17 0.99
CA ALA A 291 -3.30 4.08 0.73
C ALA A 291 -3.71 3.99 -0.76
N THR A 292 -3.46 5.02 -1.57
CA THR A 292 -3.92 5.16 -2.97
C THR A 292 -5.46 5.27 -3.12
N GLU A 293 -6.22 4.71 -2.18
CA GLU A 293 -7.67 4.85 -2.06
C GLU A 293 -8.09 5.96 -1.10
N VAL A 294 -9.34 6.42 -1.25
CA VAL A 294 -9.85 7.56 -0.49
C VAL A 294 -9.96 7.27 1.02
N VAL A 295 -9.40 8.16 1.85
CA VAL A 295 -9.47 8.07 3.32
C VAL A 295 -9.84 9.43 3.94
N PRO A 296 -10.91 9.54 4.74
CA PRO A 296 -11.87 8.49 5.06
C PRO A 296 -12.71 8.08 3.86
N ASN A 297 -13.21 6.85 3.86
CA ASN A 297 -14.13 6.39 2.83
C ASN A 297 -15.46 7.19 2.89
N PRO A 298 -16.05 7.56 1.74
CA PRO A 298 -17.37 8.20 1.70
C PRO A 298 -18.47 7.38 2.40
N ASP A 299 -18.41 6.05 2.33
CA ASP A 299 -19.21 5.15 3.17
C ASP A 299 -18.47 4.86 4.48
N LYS A 300 -18.98 5.43 5.56
CA LYS A 300 -18.39 5.32 6.90
C LYS A 300 -18.38 3.90 7.47
N ASN A 301 -19.10 2.96 6.85
CA ASN A 301 -19.12 1.57 7.29
C ASN A 301 -18.03 0.72 6.61
N LEU A 302 -17.30 1.29 5.65
CA LEU A 302 -16.26 0.60 4.91
C LEU A 302 -14.87 1.11 5.31
N ALA A 303 -13.93 0.19 5.44
CA ALA A 303 -12.51 0.47 5.63
C ALA A 303 -11.73 -0.22 4.51
N PHE A 304 -10.96 0.57 3.76
CA PHE A 304 -10.09 0.12 2.68
C PHE A 304 -10.72 -0.87 1.67
N PRO A 305 -11.95 -0.63 1.16
CA PRO A 305 -12.60 -1.58 0.25
C PRO A 305 -11.84 -1.76 -1.08
N VAL A 306 -11.09 -0.75 -1.54
CA VAL A 306 -10.35 -0.85 -2.80
C VAL A 306 -9.17 -1.81 -2.67
N HIS A 307 -8.43 -1.79 -1.55
CA HIS A 307 -7.38 -2.78 -1.30
C HIS A 307 -7.91 -4.22 -1.37
N GLY A 308 -9.02 -4.49 -0.69
CA GLY A 308 -9.64 -5.82 -0.72
C GLY A 308 -10.12 -6.21 -2.12
N GLU A 309 -10.70 -5.27 -2.87
CA GLU A 309 -11.17 -5.53 -4.23
C GLU A 309 -10.01 -5.81 -5.20
N LEU A 310 -8.97 -4.98 -5.20
CA LEU A 310 -7.86 -5.09 -6.14
C LEU A 310 -6.88 -6.19 -5.78
N ILE A 311 -6.35 -6.20 -4.54
CA ILE A 311 -5.32 -7.14 -4.12
C ILE A 311 -5.94 -8.51 -3.84
N THR A 312 -6.90 -8.58 -2.91
CA THR A 312 -7.42 -9.87 -2.43
C THR A 312 -8.24 -10.59 -3.49
N LYS A 313 -9.12 -9.88 -4.21
CA LYS A 313 -10.02 -10.54 -5.16
C LYS A 313 -9.43 -10.69 -6.56
N HIS A 314 -8.66 -9.70 -7.03
CA HIS A 314 -8.19 -9.64 -8.42
C HIS A 314 -6.66 -9.78 -8.59
N GLY A 315 -5.89 -9.82 -7.50
CA GLY A 315 -4.43 -9.98 -7.56
C GLY A 315 -3.71 -8.79 -8.20
N ILE A 316 -4.32 -7.61 -8.19
CA ILE A 316 -3.77 -6.34 -8.69
C ILE A 316 -2.99 -5.68 -7.56
N PHE A 317 -1.74 -5.30 -7.83
CA PHE A 317 -0.82 -4.77 -6.82
C PHE A 317 -1.03 -3.28 -6.55
N ASN A 318 -0.54 -2.81 -5.38
CA ASN A 318 -0.56 -1.39 -5.01
C ASN A 318 0.88 -0.88 -4.76
N HIS A 319 1.17 0.35 -5.20
CA HIS A 319 2.46 1.01 -4.98
C HIS A 319 2.27 2.43 -4.47
N GLU A 320 2.54 2.63 -3.20
CA GLU A 320 2.18 3.84 -2.47
C GLU A 320 3.38 4.75 -2.25
N ASN A 321 3.10 6.00 -1.88
CA ASN A 321 4.08 7.02 -1.53
C ASN A 321 5.11 7.30 -2.64
N LEU A 322 4.69 7.30 -3.91
CA LEU A 322 5.53 7.59 -5.05
C LEU A 322 5.83 9.10 -5.18
N ASP A 323 6.83 9.45 -5.98
CA ASP A 323 7.19 10.82 -6.36
C ASP A 323 7.15 10.99 -7.87
N PHE A 324 6.24 11.82 -8.37
CA PHE A 324 6.05 12.09 -9.79
C PHE A 324 6.62 13.45 -10.23
N THR A 325 7.28 14.19 -9.33
CA THR A 325 7.71 15.59 -9.57
C THR A 325 8.51 15.73 -10.85
N GLY A 326 9.50 14.84 -11.07
CA GLY A 326 10.34 14.88 -12.27
C GLY A 326 9.60 14.57 -13.56
N LEU A 327 8.69 13.60 -13.54
CA LEU A 327 7.86 13.24 -14.70
C LEU A 327 6.92 14.38 -15.08
N ILE A 328 6.26 15.00 -14.09
CA ILE A 328 5.32 16.10 -14.30
C ILE A 328 6.02 17.35 -14.83
N ALA A 329 7.19 17.68 -14.29
CA ALA A 329 8.00 18.81 -14.77
C ALA A 329 8.33 18.67 -16.28
N ASP A 330 8.60 17.45 -16.73
CA ASP A 330 8.88 17.14 -18.14
C ASP A 330 7.63 16.74 -18.95
N ARG A 331 6.43 16.82 -18.37
CA ARG A 331 5.14 16.42 -18.97
C ARG A 331 5.13 15.00 -19.52
N LYS A 332 5.79 14.08 -18.81
CA LYS A 332 5.88 12.65 -19.15
C LYS A 332 4.79 11.87 -18.41
N TYR A 333 3.69 11.60 -19.11
CA TYR A 333 2.54 10.91 -18.52
C TYR A 333 2.42 9.44 -18.93
N GLN A 334 3.18 9.01 -19.93
CA GLN A 334 3.34 7.61 -20.31
C GLN A 334 4.83 7.26 -20.33
N PHE A 335 5.19 6.16 -19.67
CA PHE A 335 6.59 5.77 -19.48
C PHE A 335 6.71 4.25 -19.33
N ALA A 336 7.92 3.72 -19.52
CA ALA A 336 8.23 2.37 -19.07
C ALA A 336 8.41 2.39 -17.55
N TYR A 337 7.46 1.80 -16.82
CA TYR A 337 7.55 1.57 -15.38
C TYR A 337 8.38 0.33 -15.12
N ILE A 338 9.38 0.46 -14.25
CA ILE A 338 10.32 -0.61 -13.91
C ILE A 338 10.41 -0.72 -12.39
N PHE A 339 10.12 -1.91 -11.89
CA PHE A 339 10.27 -2.25 -10.47
C PHE A 339 10.43 -3.75 -10.31
N SER A 340 11.40 -4.17 -9.51
CA SER A 340 11.49 -5.56 -9.05
C SER A 340 11.39 -5.54 -7.53
N PRO A 341 10.40 -6.21 -6.93
CA PRO A 341 10.42 -6.45 -5.51
C PRO A 341 11.73 -7.16 -5.11
N ALA A 342 12.25 -6.84 -3.92
CA ALA A 342 13.33 -7.62 -3.34
C ALA A 342 12.81 -9.05 -3.08
N PRO A 343 13.54 -10.11 -3.47
CA PRO A 343 13.05 -11.50 -3.38
C PRO A 343 13.16 -12.03 -1.94
N ILE A 344 12.54 -11.34 -0.98
CA ILE A 344 12.55 -11.68 0.44
C ILE A 344 11.48 -12.73 0.68
N LYS A 345 11.90 -13.98 0.86
CA LYS A 345 10.99 -15.12 1.01
C LYS A 345 9.96 -14.90 2.14
N GLY A 346 8.69 -15.03 1.81
CA GLY A 346 7.57 -14.91 2.75
C GLY A 346 7.23 -13.48 3.17
N ALA A 347 7.85 -12.46 2.59
CA ALA A 347 7.44 -11.07 2.83
C ALA A 347 6.08 -10.77 2.19
N THR A 348 5.31 -9.91 2.83
CA THR A 348 3.97 -9.49 2.37
C THR A 348 4.02 -8.36 1.34
N GLY A 349 5.17 -7.73 1.15
CA GLY A 349 5.39 -6.58 0.28
C GLY A 349 6.88 -6.34 0.08
N SER A 350 7.24 -5.21 -0.53
CA SER A 350 8.64 -4.83 -0.73
C SER A 350 8.82 -3.32 -0.72
N ASN A 351 9.94 -2.89 -0.17
CA ASN A 351 10.53 -1.60 -0.49
C ASN A 351 11.26 -1.71 -1.82
N GLY A 352 11.68 -0.56 -2.35
CA GLY A 352 12.63 -0.48 -3.45
C GLY A 352 12.66 0.90 -4.09
N GLY A 353 13.40 0.98 -5.19
CA GLY A 353 13.53 2.21 -5.99
C GLY A 353 12.86 2.03 -7.34
N PRO A 354 11.53 2.15 -7.45
CA PRO A 354 10.87 2.17 -8.74
C PRO A 354 11.40 3.32 -9.60
N ILE A 355 11.51 3.06 -10.90
CA ILE A 355 11.92 4.04 -11.88
C ILE A 355 10.94 4.10 -13.05
N ALA A 356 10.89 5.27 -13.69
CA ALA A 356 10.24 5.49 -14.96
C ALA A 356 11.29 5.84 -16.03
N VAL A 357 11.14 5.32 -17.24
CA VAL A 357 12.03 5.61 -18.37
C VAL A 357 11.22 6.07 -19.58
N THR A 358 11.68 7.13 -20.27
CA THR A 358 10.98 7.76 -21.41
C THR A 358 11.83 7.96 -22.65
#